data_AF-A0LI65-F1
#
_entry.id   AF-A0LI65-F1
#
_cell.length_a   1.000
_cell.length_b   1.000
_cell.length_c   1.000
_cell.angle_alpha   90.00
_cell.angle_beta   90.00
_cell.angle_gamma   90.00
#
_symmetry.space_group_name_H-M   'P 1'
#
loop_
_entity.id
_entity.type
_entity.pdbx_description
1 polymer ?
#
loop_
_entity_poly.entity_id
_entity_poly.type
_entity_poly.pdbx_seq_one_letter_code
_entity_poly.pdbx_strand_id
1 'polypeptide(L)'
;MGGLNVKEYWDHLVKFFVAWDFPTILNAVRQLDPKAVIRNPYVWLVGLPILGLLVWKRRFRILLALGSFVAFLFLAQATISPPGETMPLRDILTFVGGTLGLLVVNLYFLFVSE
;
A
#
# COMPACT_ATOMS: atom_id res chain seq x y z
N MET A 1 -0.88 -28.18 -19.67
CA MET A 1 -0.11 -26.92 -19.51
C MET A 1 -0.92 -25.82 -20.19
N GLY A 2 -1.91 -25.26 -19.48
CA GLY A 2 -2.82 -24.25 -20.02
C GLY A 2 -2.16 -22.88 -19.96
N GLY A 3 -1.93 -22.25 -21.12
CA GLY A 3 -1.39 -20.91 -21.20
C GLY A 3 -2.28 -19.92 -20.46
N LEU A 4 -1.76 -19.34 -19.39
CA LEU A 4 -2.42 -18.31 -18.61
C LEU A 4 -2.65 -17.10 -19.54
N ASN A 5 -3.90 -16.88 -19.94
CA ASN A 5 -4.29 -15.74 -20.78
C ASN A 5 -4.13 -14.46 -19.97
N VAL A 6 -3.06 -13.71 -20.24
CA VAL A 6 -2.77 -12.40 -19.61
C VAL A 6 -3.99 -11.46 -19.68
N LYS A 7 -4.80 -11.58 -20.74
CA LYS A 7 -6.06 -10.83 -20.89
C LYS A 7 -7.10 -11.12 -19.80
N GLU A 8 -7.22 -12.36 -19.34
CA GLU A 8 -8.19 -12.73 -18.30
C GLU A 8 -7.80 -12.16 -16.94
N TYR A 9 -6.51 -12.23 -16.60
CA TYR A 9 -5.97 -11.58 -15.39
C TYR A 9 -6.11 -10.07 -15.46
N TRP A 10 -5.88 -9.47 -16.62
CA TRP A 10 -6.05 -8.04 -16.85
C TRP A 10 -7.51 -7.61 -16.67
N ASP A 11 -8.46 -8.33 -17.26
CA ASP A 11 -9.89 -8.02 -17.13
C ASP A 11 -10.39 -8.17 -15.68
N HIS A 12 -9.88 -9.17 -14.94
CA HIS A 12 -10.18 -9.33 -13.52
C HIS A 12 -9.59 -8.20 -12.68
N LEU A 13 -8.36 -7.78 -12.95
CA LEU A 13 -7.75 -6.63 -12.29
C LEU A 13 -8.51 -5.34 -12.60
N VAL A 14 -8.86 -5.10 -13.86
CA VAL A 14 -9.64 -3.92 -14.27
C VAL A 14 -11.00 -3.92 -13.60
N LYS A 15 -11.72 -5.05 -13.57
CA LYS A 15 -13.00 -5.17 -12.86
C LYS A 15 -12.86 -4.93 -11.36
N PHE A 16 -11.79 -5.41 -10.75
CA PHE A 16 -11.50 -5.18 -9.34
C PHE A 16 -11.21 -3.70 -9.04
N PHE A 17 -10.46 -3.03 -9.92
CA PHE A 17 -10.21 -1.58 -9.83
C PHE A 17 -11.48 -0.75 -10.06
N VAL A 18 -12.37 -1.18 -10.96
CA VAL A 18 -13.64 -0.49 -11.27
C VAL A 18 -14.69 -0.71 -10.18
N ALA A 19 -14.69 -1.87 -9.52
CA ALA A 19 -15.64 -2.20 -8.45
C ALA A 19 -15.31 -1.52 -7.11
N TRP A 20 -14.11 -0.97 -6.95
CA TRP A 20 -13.72 -0.29 -5.73
C TRP A 20 -14.03 1.20 -5.83
N ASP A 21 -14.75 1.75 -4.84
CA ASP A 21 -14.98 3.19 -4.69
C ASP A 21 -13.67 3.94 -4.45
N PHE A 22 -12.95 4.20 -5.55
CA PHE A 22 -11.79 5.06 -5.63
C PHE A 22 -11.99 6.39 -4.89
N PRO A 23 -13.15 7.08 -4.98
CA PRO A 23 -13.36 8.35 -4.27
C PRO A 23 -13.26 8.23 -2.75
N THR A 24 -13.76 7.13 -2.18
CA THR A 24 -13.75 6.89 -0.73
C THR A 24 -12.33 6.64 -0.22
N ILE A 25 -11.56 5.82 -0.94
CA ILE A 25 -10.14 5.58 -0.62
C ILE A 25 -9.33 6.86 -0.79
N LEU A 26 -9.56 7.62 -1.87
CA LEU A 26 -8.88 8.88 -2.13
C LEU A 26 -9.12 9.87 -0.99
N ASN A 27 -10.36 9.99 -0.53
CA ASN A 27 -10.72 10.88 0.56
C ASN A 27 -10.10 10.43 1.89
N ALA A 28 -10.06 9.13 2.17
CA ALA A 28 -9.39 8.61 3.35
C ALA A 28 -7.88 8.87 3.34
N VAL A 29 -7.22 8.68 2.20
CA VAL A 29 -5.77 8.94 2.05
C VAL A 29 -5.47 10.44 2.09
N ARG A 30 -6.32 11.30 1.51
CA ARG A 30 -6.17 12.77 1.58
C ARG A 30 -6.33 13.32 2.99
N GLN A 31 -7.18 12.71 3.81
CA GLN A 31 -7.37 13.12 5.21
C GLN A 31 -6.21 12.68 6.13
N LEU A 32 -5.37 11.74 5.69
CA LEU A 32 -4.17 11.35 6.40
C LEU A 32 -3.07 12.39 6.22
N ASP A 33 -2.88 13.25 7.22
CA ASP A 33 -1.71 14.13 7.31
C ASP A 33 -0.55 13.39 8.00
N PRO A 34 0.46 12.90 7.26
CA PRO A 34 1.57 12.14 7.86
C PRO A 34 2.41 13.01 8.78
N LYS A 35 2.45 14.34 8.57
CA LYS A 35 3.16 15.26 9.47
C LYS A 35 2.45 15.36 10.81
N ALA A 36 1.12 15.39 10.82
CA ALA A 36 0.33 15.37 12.05
C ALA A 36 0.52 14.05 12.82
N VAL A 37 0.58 12.91 12.12
CA VAL A 37 0.82 11.59 12.73
C VAL A 37 2.21 11.52 13.37
N ILE A 38 3.26 11.94 12.66
CA ILE A 38 4.65 11.92 13.17
C ILE A 38 4.86 12.91 14.32
N ARG A 39 4.16 14.06 14.29
CA ARG A 39 4.27 15.06 15.36
C ARG A 39 3.50 14.66 16.62
N ASN A 40 2.61 13.67 16.53
CA ASN A 40 1.82 13.22 17.67
C ASN A 40 2.68 12.37 18.64
N PRO A 41 2.95 12.84 19.87
CA PRO A 41 3.80 12.12 20.83
C PRO A 41 3.22 10.76 21.25
N TYR A 42 1.89 10.58 21.19
CA TYR A 42 1.25 9.30 21.50
C TYR A 42 1.60 8.22 20.48
N VAL A 43 1.83 8.59 19.21
CA VAL A 43 2.25 7.66 18.16
C VAL A 43 3.62 7.07 18.48
N TRP A 44 4.53 7.87 19.05
CA TRP A 44 5.85 7.39 19.47
C TRP A 44 5.78 6.58 20.76
N LEU A 45 5.00 7.05 21.74
CA LEU A 45 4.82 6.36 23.02
C LEU A 45 4.23 4.96 22.88
N VAL A 46 3.33 4.76 21.90
CA VAL A 46 2.70 3.46 21.65
C VAL A 46 3.42 2.69 20.53
N GLY A 47 3.82 3.39 19.46
CA GLY A 47 4.44 2.79 18.28
C GLY A 47 5.82 2.20 18.55
N LEU A 48 6.69 2.91 19.29
CA LEU A 48 8.04 2.40 19.61
C LEU A 48 8.01 1.10 20.42
N PRO A 49 7.24 0.98 21.53
CA PRO A 49 7.19 -0.28 22.27
C PRO A 49 6.54 -1.41 21.46
N ILE A 50 5.53 -1.12 20.64
CA ILE A 50 4.93 -2.14 19.75
C ILE A 50 5.98 -2.63 18.74
N LEU A 51 6.67 -1.71 18.04
CA LEU A 51 7.74 -2.06 17.10
C LEU A 51 8.88 -2.82 17.79
N GLY A 52 9.28 -2.37 18.98
CA GLY A 52 10.31 -3.04 19.80
C GLY A 52 9.91 -4.46 20.18
N LEU A 53 8.66 -4.68 20.61
CA LEU A 53 8.14 -6.01 20.91
C LEU A 53 8.07 -6.91 19.67
N LEU A 54 7.70 -6.34 18.52
CA LEU A 54 7.65 -7.04 17.23
C LEU A 54 9.03 -7.50 16.78
N VAL A 55 10.04 -6.63 16.91
CA VAL A 55 11.45 -6.96 16.65
C VAL A 55 11.95 -8.01 17.63
N TRP A 56 11.66 -7.86 18.93
CA TRP A 56 12.06 -8.80 19.97
C TRP A 56 11.50 -10.20 19.72
N LYS A 57 10.21 -10.29 19.38
CA LYS A 57 9.54 -11.57 19.05
C LYS A 57 9.90 -12.08 17.65
N ARG A 58 10.85 -11.45 16.95
CA ARG A 58 11.30 -11.79 15.59
C ARG A 58 10.13 -11.96 14.61
N ARG A 59 9.07 -11.17 14.78
CA ARG A 59 7.86 -11.21 13.94
C ARG A 59 8.08 -10.37 12.68
N PHE A 60 9.12 -10.70 11.92
CA PHE A 60 9.55 -9.98 10.72
C PHE A 60 8.44 -9.87 9.67
N ARG A 61 7.57 -10.88 9.55
CA ARG A 61 6.40 -10.84 8.64
C ARG A 61 5.46 -9.66 8.94
N ILE A 62 5.19 -9.41 10.22
CA ILE A 62 4.29 -8.32 10.63
C ILE A 62 4.98 -6.96 10.45
N LEU A 63 6.29 -6.87 10.74
CA LEU A 63 7.07 -5.65 10.47
C LEU A 63 7.10 -5.32 8.98
N LEU A 64 7.23 -6.33 8.13
CA LEU A 64 7.28 -6.16 6.68
C LEU A 64 5.90 -5.76 6.11
N ALA A 65 4.82 -6.34 6.65
CA ALA A 65 3.46 -5.92 6.33
C ALA A 65 3.20 -4.46 6.77
N LEU A 66 3.61 -4.07 7.99
CA LEU A 66 3.51 -2.69 8.48
C LEU A 66 4.33 -1.73 7.62
N GLY A 67 5.58 -2.08 7.30
CA GLY A 67 6.44 -1.27 6.43
C GLY A 67 5.86 -1.11 5.02
N SER A 68 5.27 -2.18 4.49
CA SER A 68 4.60 -2.16 3.19
C SER A 68 3.33 -1.34 3.20
N PHE A 69 2.57 -1.37 4.29
CA PHE A 69 1.41 -0.52 4.48
C PHE A 69 1.80 0.96 4.51
N VAL A 70 2.87 1.31 5.25
CA VAL A 70 3.41 2.67 5.25
C VAL A 70 3.88 3.07 3.85
N ALA A 71 4.65 2.22 3.15
CA ALA A 71 5.10 2.48 1.79
C ALA A 71 3.93 2.66 0.81
N PHE A 72 2.86 1.89 0.96
CA PHE A 72 1.63 2.03 0.19
C PHE A 72 0.95 3.37 0.45
N LEU A 73 0.86 3.82 1.70
CA LEU A 73 0.32 5.15 2.02
C LEU A 73 1.15 6.28 1.38
N PHE A 74 2.47 6.18 1.40
CA PHE A 74 3.35 7.15 0.74
C PHE A 74 3.17 7.16 -0.78
N LEU A 75 3.09 5.98 -1.42
CA LEU A 75 2.77 5.85 -2.84
C LEU A 75 1.41 6.45 -3.17
N ALA A 76 0.39 6.18 -2.36
CA ALA A 76 -0.95 6.72 -2.55
C ALA A 76 -0.94 8.25 -2.46
N GLN A 77 -0.28 8.83 -1.46
CA GLN A 77 -0.18 10.29 -1.33
C GLN A 77 0.62 10.94 -2.48
N ALA A 78 1.66 10.27 -2.97
CA ALA A 78 2.46 10.78 -4.09
C ALA A 78 1.68 10.83 -5.41
N THR A 79 0.69 9.96 -5.59
CA THR A 79 -0.08 9.86 -6.85
C THR A 79 -1.39 10.63 -6.83
N ILE A 80 -1.91 10.98 -5.65
CA ILE A 80 -3.17 11.72 -5.55
C ILE A 80 -2.94 13.20 -5.93
N SER A 81 -3.21 13.54 -7.19
CA SER A 81 -3.29 14.94 -7.63
C SER A 81 -4.45 15.68 -6.93
N PRO A 82 -4.37 17.02 -6.81
CA PRO A 82 -5.45 17.86 -6.30
C PRO A 82 -6.78 17.63 -7.06
N PRO A 83 -7.94 17.75 -6.40
CA PRO A 83 -9.23 17.60 -7.06
C PRO A 83 -9.39 18.64 -8.18
N GLY A 84 -9.62 18.18 -9.41
CA GLY A 84 -9.80 19.03 -10.59
C GLY A 84 -8.69 18.96 -11.62
N GLU A 85 -7.55 18.35 -11.30
CA GLU A 85 -6.47 18.09 -12.27
C GLU A 85 -6.55 16.67 -12.83
N THR A 86 -6.27 16.53 -14.13
CA THR A 86 -6.11 15.23 -14.77
C THR A 86 -4.87 14.54 -14.23
N MET A 87 -5.06 13.40 -13.55
CA MET A 87 -3.94 12.56 -13.10
C MET A 87 -3.12 12.11 -14.32
N PRO A 88 -1.82 12.42 -14.38
CA PRO A 88 -0.99 11.97 -15.48
C PRO A 88 -0.83 10.45 -15.42
N LEU A 89 -0.92 9.80 -16.58
CA LEU A 89 -0.86 8.34 -16.70
C LEU A 89 0.41 7.74 -16.04
N ARG A 90 1.51 8.50 -16.03
CA ARG A 90 2.78 8.13 -15.40
C ARG A 90 2.64 7.93 -13.88
N ASP A 91 1.84 8.74 -13.20
CA ASP A 91 1.69 8.67 -11.75
C ASP A 91 0.78 7.50 -11.37
N ILE A 92 -0.24 7.23 -12.20
CA ILE A 92 -1.08 6.02 -12.10
C ILE A 92 -0.23 4.77 -12.31
N LEU A 93 0.61 4.73 -13.35
CA LEU A 93 1.52 3.61 -13.59
C LEU A 93 2.49 3.40 -12.43
N THR A 94 3.02 4.48 -11.86
CA THR A 94 3.93 4.43 -10.71
C THR A 94 3.22 3.89 -9.47
N PHE A 95 1.98 4.30 -9.23
CA PHE A 95 1.17 3.78 -8.13
C PHE A 95 0.82 2.30 -8.30
N VAL A 96 0.31 1.94 -9.48
CA VAL A 96 -0.07 0.55 -9.79
C VAL A 96 1.15 -0.35 -9.74
N GLY A 97 2.27 0.05 -10.35
CA GLY A 97 3.53 -0.67 -10.34
C GLY A 97 4.12 -0.80 -8.93
N GLY A 98 4.13 0.30 -8.15
CA GLY A 98 4.59 0.29 -6.76
C GLY A 98 3.73 -0.60 -5.86
N THR A 99 2.40 -0.54 -6.02
CA THR A 99 1.47 -1.38 -5.26
C THR A 99 1.62 -2.85 -5.63
N LEU A 100 1.73 -3.18 -6.92
CA LEU A 100 2.03 -4.55 -7.39
C LEU A 100 3.36 -5.05 -6.82
N GLY A 101 4.40 -4.22 -6.84
CA GLY A 101 5.70 -4.55 -6.24
C GLY A 101 5.59 -4.86 -4.75
N LEU A 102 4.90 -4.01 -3.99
CA LEU A 102 4.64 -4.26 -2.57
C LEU A 102 3.86 -5.57 -2.36
N LEU A 103 2.85 -5.84 -3.19
CA LEU A 103 2.06 -7.07 -3.11
C LEU A 103 2.94 -8.30 -3.36
N VAL A 104 3.78 -8.28 -4.39
CA VAL A 104 4.71 -9.37 -4.73
C VAL A 104 5.71 -9.59 -3.58
N VAL A 105 6.28 -8.53 -3.02
CA VAL A 105 7.21 -8.65 -1.88
C VAL A 105 6.51 -9.25 -0.66
N ASN A 106 5.28 -8.83 -0.34
CA ASN A 106 4.53 -9.39 0.78
C ASN A 106 4.16 -10.85 0.55
N LEU A 107 3.67 -11.20 -0.64
CA LEU A 107 3.34 -12.59 -0.99
C LEU A 107 4.58 -13.48 -0.97
N TYR A 108 5.70 -13.00 -1.52
CA TYR A 108 6.97 -13.72 -1.47
C TYR A 108 7.36 -14.05 -0.03
N PHE A 109 7.34 -13.05 0.87
CA PHE A 109 7.68 -13.27 2.27
C PHE A 109 6.67 -14.14 3.04
N LEU A 110 5.41 -14.16 2.59
CA LEU A 110 4.35 -14.96 3.19
C LEU A 110 4.48 -16.44 2.80
N PHE A 111 4.80 -16.74 1.54
CA PHE A 111 4.86 -18.11 1.00
C PHE A 111 6.25 -18.75 0.97
N VAL A 112 7.34 -17.98 0.83
CA VAL A 112 8.72 -18.54 0.77
C VAL A 112 9.33 -18.71 2.16
N SER A 113 8.80 -18.03 3.17
CA SER A 113 9.30 -18.11 4.54
C SER A 113 8.66 -19.26 5.34
N GLU A 114 8.00 -20.20 4.65
CA GLU A 114 7.39 -21.43 5.16
C GLU A 114 8.27 -22.64 4.82
#